data_AF-A0A124G7J0-F1
#
_entry.id   AF-A0A124G7J0-F1
#
_cell.length_a   1.000
_cell.length_b   1.000
_cell.length_c   1.000
_cell.angle_alpha   90.00
_cell.angle_beta   90.00
_cell.angle_gamma   90.00
#
_symmetry.space_group_name_H-M   'P 1'
#
loop_
_entity.id
_entity.type
_entity.pdbx_description
1 polymer ?
#
loop_
_entity_poly.entity_id
_entity_poly.type
_entity_poly.pdbx_seq_one_letter_code
_entity_poly.pdbx_strand_id
1 'polypeptide(L)'
;MQPNRRHSRFAVPSWVATMLRARYPIVAVAAAALALLVVDPPFDLRDFSDAGQRMLDGRLDGIYDSGWNQAGPLQFLLSRLLMLGSSGGAPATPVTMAVNVALALGAMALVRRLTTARGAGAALRETAAGLLAVLWLALPVPWEGHPPEMLIPGLWAYAMVLHDRKRTATSAVILGLSVAIAPWAILGFPCLLAVAGLGRAIRSGLLAAGAGVAAYLPFVLSGHFGMFHHVWTVDPDTLVHLLLPDLVAVTWPLRLVQAVLVAGGCAAVAYRFRGQRVVWAAAPAAALLIRLVSDPVSLRYYWGPVAVATVGVFALAERGRRQGLALGLGYLAAMSGLLGGQVAGSVGCLAGLLVVLLSSPRISSTLVEPSDTVVAPSA
;
A
#
# COMPACT_ATOMS: atom_id res chain seq x y z
N MET A 1 24.12 44.01 -8.42
CA MET A 1 23.51 43.68 -9.73
C MET A 1 23.08 42.22 -9.72
N GLN A 2 21.77 41.95 -9.65
CA GLN A 2 21.24 40.58 -9.78
C GLN A 2 21.03 40.25 -11.27
N PRO A 3 21.50 39.10 -11.76
CA PRO A 3 21.30 38.71 -13.15
C PRO A 3 19.82 38.40 -13.39
N ASN A 4 19.20 39.22 -14.24
CA ASN A 4 17.83 39.13 -14.70
C ASN A 4 17.67 37.90 -15.62
N ARG A 5 17.62 36.69 -15.05
CA ARG A 5 17.34 35.46 -15.81
C ARG A 5 15.86 35.46 -16.21
N ARG A 6 15.57 36.08 -17.36
CA ARG A 6 14.33 35.85 -18.10
C ARG A 6 14.30 34.38 -18.52
N HIS A 7 13.75 33.52 -17.68
CA HIS A 7 13.37 32.18 -18.08
C HIS A 7 12.33 32.31 -19.20
N SER A 8 12.76 32.07 -20.44
CA SER A 8 11.86 31.90 -21.57
C SER A 8 10.87 30.80 -21.19
N ARG A 9 9.62 31.19 -20.94
CA ARG A 9 8.54 30.24 -20.75
C ARG A 9 8.35 29.56 -22.10
N PHE A 10 8.88 28.35 -22.25
CA PHE A 10 8.52 27.50 -23.38
C PHE A 10 6.99 27.42 -23.42
N ALA A 11 6.40 28.00 -24.46
CA ALA A 11 4.96 27.94 -24.65
C ALA A 11 4.59 26.47 -24.89
N VAL A 12 3.82 25.90 -23.97
CA VAL A 12 3.28 24.55 -24.14
C VAL A 12 2.35 24.58 -25.36
N PRO A 13 2.53 23.70 -26.36
CA PRO A 13 1.64 23.64 -27.51
C PRO A 13 0.16 23.53 -27.09
N SER A 14 -0.74 24.19 -27.81
CA SER A 14 -2.17 24.26 -27.46
C SER A 14 -2.81 22.87 -27.30
N TRP A 15 -2.43 21.91 -28.14
CA TRP A 15 -2.92 20.53 -28.06
C TRP A 15 -2.51 19.82 -26.75
N VAL A 16 -1.29 20.07 -26.25
CA VAL A 16 -0.82 19.53 -24.95
C VAL A 16 -1.65 20.14 -23.82
N ALA A 17 -1.93 21.44 -23.88
CA ALA A 17 -2.77 22.11 -22.88
C ALA A 17 -4.20 21.52 -22.87
N THR A 18 -4.76 21.22 -24.04
CA THR A 18 -6.06 20.54 -24.16
C THR A 18 -6.03 19.14 -23.57
N MET A 19 -5.03 18.32 -23.89
CA MET A 19 -4.87 16.98 -23.30
C MET A 19 -4.73 17.02 -21.78
N LEU A 20 -3.93 17.96 -21.26
CA LEU A 20 -3.79 18.13 -19.81
C LEU A 20 -5.11 18.55 -19.16
N ARG A 21 -5.95 19.37 -19.80
CA ARG A 21 -7.29 19.70 -19.27
C ARG A 21 -8.22 18.48 -19.26
N ALA A 22 -8.14 17.62 -20.28
CA ALA A 22 -8.93 16.40 -20.42
C ALA A 22 -8.36 15.18 -19.67
N ARG A 23 -7.29 15.33 -18.88
CA ARG A 23 -6.60 14.19 -18.23
C ARG A 23 -7.49 13.31 -17.34
N TYR A 24 -8.40 13.91 -16.56
CA TYR A 24 -9.30 13.16 -15.68
C TYR A 24 -10.29 12.27 -16.45
N PRO A 25 -11.08 12.81 -17.41
CA PRO A 25 -11.98 11.96 -18.18
C PRO A 25 -11.23 10.93 -19.03
N ILE A 26 -10.06 11.26 -19.60
CA ILE A 26 -9.26 10.29 -20.37
C ILE A 26 -8.84 9.11 -19.48
N VAL A 27 -8.28 9.39 -18.29
CA VAL A 27 -7.84 8.33 -17.36
C VAL A 27 -9.03 7.52 -16.84
N ALA A 28 -10.16 8.17 -16.55
CA ALA A 28 -11.37 7.49 -16.10
C ALA A 28 -11.93 6.55 -17.19
N VAL A 29 -12.04 7.02 -18.44
CA VAL A 29 -12.49 6.19 -19.56
C VAL A 29 -11.53 5.03 -19.80
N ALA A 30 -10.22 5.26 -19.77
CA ALA A 30 -9.23 4.19 -19.91
C ALA A 30 -9.37 3.14 -18.78
N ALA A 31 -9.49 3.56 -17.52
CA ALA A 31 -9.66 2.66 -16.38
C ALA A 31 -10.97 1.85 -16.45
N ALA A 32 -12.06 2.48 -16.88
CA ALA A 32 -13.34 1.82 -17.10
C ALA A 32 -13.27 0.81 -18.27
N ALA A 33 -12.62 1.17 -19.38
CA ALA A 33 -12.44 0.26 -20.51
C ALA A 33 -11.61 -0.98 -20.14
N LEU A 34 -10.58 -0.83 -19.29
CA LEU A 34 -9.81 -1.97 -18.78
C LEU A 34 -10.66 -2.95 -17.94
N ALA A 35 -11.75 -2.49 -17.31
CA ALA A 35 -12.65 -3.39 -16.59
C ALA A 35 -13.34 -4.40 -17.52
N LEU A 36 -13.47 -4.10 -18.81
CA LEU A 36 -14.02 -5.01 -19.83
C LEU A 36 -13.04 -6.13 -20.20
N LEU A 37 -11.76 -5.98 -19.84
CA LEU A 37 -10.71 -6.96 -20.11
C LEU A 37 -10.48 -7.91 -18.91
N VAL A 38 -11.15 -7.66 -17.78
CA VAL A 38 -11.12 -8.56 -16.63
C VAL A 38 -12.03 -9.74 -16.92
N VAL A 39 -11.43 -10.85 -17.34
CA VAL A 39 -12.16 -12.06 -17.76
C VAL A 39 -12.23 -13.12 -16.66
N ASP A 40 -11.28 -13.10 -15.73
CA ASP A 40 -11.20 -14.10 -14.66
C ASP A 40 -11.69 -13.52 -13.33
N PRO A 41 -12.65 -14.19 -12.64
CA PRO A 41 -13.01 -13.80 -11.29
C PRO A 41 -11.83 -14.06 -10.33
N PRO A 42 -11.63 -13.21 -9.30
CA PRO A 42 -10.64 -13.51 -8.29
C PRO A 42 -11.03 -14.80 -7.55
N PHE A 43 -10.05 -15.69 -7.38
CA PHE A 43 -10.25 -17.08 -6.99
C PHE A 43 -11.13 -17.28 -5.75
N ASP A 44 -10.98 -16.43 -4.73
CA ASP A 44 -11.63 -16.53 -3.43
C ASP A 44 -12.57 -15.36 -3.11
N LEU A 45 -12.78 -14.43 -4.06
CA LEU A 45 -13.66 -13.28 -3.82
C LEU A 45 -15.10 -13.72 -3.54
N ARG A 46 -15.55 -14.79 -4.21
CA ARG A 46 -16.86 -15.38 -3.97
C ARG A 46 -16.96 -15.93 -2.55
N ASP A 47 -16.00 -16.74 -2.11
CA ASP A 47 -15.95 -17.28 -0.75
C ASP A 47 -16.01 -16.17 0.29
N PHE A 48 -15.26 -15.09 0.08
CA PHE A 48 -15.26 -13.93 0.97
C PHE A 48 -16.58 -13.16 0.95
N SER A 49 -17.22 -13.03 -0.20
CA SER A 49 -18.56 -12.44 -0.29
C SER A 49 -19.61 -13.28 0.42
N ASP A 50 -19.54 -14.61 0.30
CA ASP A 50 -20.47 -15.54 0.96
C ASP A 50 -20.26 -15.52 2.48
N ALA A 51 -19.01 -15.48 2.95
CA ALA A 51 -18.69 -15.22 4.36
C ALA A 51 -19.21 -13.85 4.83
N GLY A 52 -19.13 -12.83 3.98
CA GLY A 52 -19.67 -11.49 4.25
C GLY A 52 -21.18 -11.50 4.39
N GLN A 53 -21.88 -12.24 3.54
CA GLN A 53 -23.34 -12.42 3.65
C GLN A 53 -23.70 -13.16 4.95
N ARG A 54 -22.99 -14.25 5.29
CA ARG A 54 -23.20 -14.95 6.57
C ARG A 54 -23.04 -14.02 7.77
N MET A 55 -22.02 -13.16 7.76
CA MET A 55 -21.82 -12.18 8.83
C MET A 55 -22.96 -11.17 8.91
N LEU A 56 -23.48 -10.67 7.77
CA LEU A 56 -24.64 -9.79 7.73
C LEU A 56 -25.93 -10.48 8.23
N ASP A 57 -26.04 -11.79 8.04
CA ASP A 57 -27.12 -12.62 8.57
C ASP A 57 -26.96 -12.93 10.08
N GLY A 58 -25.88 -12.45 10.72
CA GLY A 58 -25.58 -12.73 12.14
C GLY A 58 -24.95 -14.10 12.40
N ARG A 59 -24.53 -14.83 11.36
CA ARG A 59 -23.91 -16.16 11.45
C ARG A 59 -22.39 -16.04 11.40
N LEU A 60 -21.77 -15.94 12.57
CA LEU A 60 -20.32 -15.74 12.72
C LEU A 60 -19.54 -17.05 12.81
N ASP A 61 -20.19 -18.11 13.25
CA ASP A 61 -19.66 -19.46 13.28
C ASP A 61 -19.37 -19.99 11.86
N GLY A 62 -18.40 -20.91 11.75
CA GLY A 62 -18.09 -21.55 10.47
C GLY A 62 -17.17 -20.75 9.53
N ILE A 63 -17.09 -19.42 9.68
CA ILE A 63 -16.34 -18.55 8.76
C ILE A 63 -14.84 -18.84 8.78
N TYR A 64 -14.31 -19.22 9.95
CA TYR A 64 -12.90 -19.53 10.17
C TYR A 64 -12.68 -20.98 10.58
N ASP A 65 -13.59 -21.91 10.27
CA ASP A 65 -13.46 -23.31 10.68
C ASP A 65 -12.29 -24.04 10.00
N SER A 66 -11.76 -23.50 8.91
CA SER A 66 -10.62 -24.08 8.20
C SER A 66 -9.46 -23.09 8.09
N GLY A 67 -8.27 -23.63 7.83
CA GLY A 67 -7.09 -22.81 7.50
C GLY A 67 -7.22 -22.06 6.18
N TRP A 68 -8.20 -22.36 5.33
CA TRP A 68 -8.36 -21.69 4.03
C TRP A 68 -8.57 -20.18 4.18
N ASN A 69 -9.43 -19.78 5.11
CA ASN A 69 -9.83 -18.39 5.21
C ASN A 69 -8.81 -17.56 6.00
N GLN A 70 -8.01 -16.80 5.26
CA GLN A 70 -6.97 -15.90 5.79
C GLN A 70 -7.36 -14.42 5.66
N ALA A 71 -8.57 -14.11 5.19
CA ALA A 71 -9.07 -12.75 5.09
C ALA A 71 -9.64 -12.26 6.44
N GLY A 72 -9.62 -10.95 6.64
CA GLY A 72 -10.20 -10.34 7.83
C GLY A 72 -11.70 -10.06 7.73
N PRO A 73 -12.37 -9.81 8.86
CA PRO A 73 -13.81 -9.57 8.91
C PRO A 73 -14.28 -8.42 8.01
N LEU A 74 -13.51 -7.34 7.92
CA LEU A 74 -13.81 -6.21 7.07
C LEU A 74 -13.63 -6.55 5.59
N GLN A 75 -12.68 -7.42 5.24
CA GLN A 75 -12.54 -7.90 3.87
C GLN A 75 -13.77 -8.65 3.40
N PHE A 76 -14.43 -9.46 4.24
CA PHE A 76 -15.68 -10.11 3.85
C PHE A 76 -16.79 -9.13 3.48
N LEU A 77 -16.96 -8.05 4.26
CA LEU A 77 -17.94 -7.00 3.94
C LEU A 77 -17.59 -6.28 2.65
N LEU A 78 -16.31 -5.95 2.46
CA LEU A 78 -15.85 -5.28 1.25
C LEU A 78 -16.03 -6.19 0.02
N SER A 79 -15.70 -7.48 0.14
CA SER A 79 -15.94 -8.49 -0.89
C SER A 79 -17.43 -8.61 -1.23
N ARG A 80 -18.30 -8.58 -0.22
CA ARG A 80 -19.76 -8.59 -0.44
C ARG A 80 -20.23 -7.36 -1.22
N LEU A 81 -19.70 -6.18 -0.90
CA LEU A 81 -19.99 -4.94 -1.65
C LEU A 81 -19.48 -5.01 -3.09
N LEU A 82 -18.30 -5.60 -3.32
CA LEU A 82 -17.74 -5.80 -4.66
C LEU A 82 -18.56 -6.78 -5.51
N MET A 83 -19.31 -7.68 -4.87
CA MET A 83 -20.15 -8.67 -5.53
C MET A 83 -21.61 -8.22 -5.75
N LEU A 84 -21.93 -6.94 -5.50
CA LEU A 84 -23.27 -6.39 -5.78
C LEU A 84 -23.61 -6.50 -7.28
N GLY A 85 -24.77 -7.08 -7.58
CA GLY A 85 -25.23 -7.32 -8.95
C GLY A 85 -24.52 -8.47 -9.68
N SER A 86 -23.72 -9.28 -8.97
CA SER A 86 -23.07 -10.47 -9.54
C SER A 86 -24.10 -11.54 -9.95
N SER A 87 -23.88 -12.17 -11.10
CA SER A 87 -24.68 -13.31 -11.60
C SER A 87 -23.89 -14.62 -11.78
N GLY A 88 -22.57 -14.63 -11.53
CA GLY A 88 -21.71 -15.72 -11.97
C GLY A 88 -20.40 -15.88 -11.19
N GLY A 89 -20.35 -15.50 -9.91
CA GLY A 89 -19.13 -15.59 -9.10
C GLY A 89 -18.07 -14.52 -9.38
N ALA A 90 -18.31 -13.66 -10.38
CA ALA A 90 -17.51 -12.47 -10.68
C ALA A 90 -18.27 -11.17 -10.30
N PRO A 91 -17.56 -10.09 -9.93
CA PRO A 91 -18.16 -8.77 -9.79
C PRO A 91 -18.91 -8.33 -11.06
N ALA A 92 -20.01 -7.59 -10.90
CA ALA A 92 -20.68 -6.99 -12.04
C ALA A 92 -19.77 -5.96 -12.72
N THR A 93 -19.77 -5.93 -14.06
CA THR A 93 -18.92 -5.00 -14.84
C THR A 93 -19.01 -3.54 -14.39
N PRO A 94 -20.19 -2.97 -14.05
CA PRO A 94 -20.26 -1.60 -13.53
C PRO A 94 -19.51 -1.40 -12.20
N VAL A 95 -19.46 -2.42 -11.34
CA VAL A 95 -18.69 -2.37 -10.08
C VAL A 95 -17.20 -2.36 -10.37
N THR A 96 -16.74 -3.25 -11.24
CA THR A 96 -15.33 -3.30 -11.69
C THR A 96 -14.89 -1.97 -12.31
N MET A 97 -15.73 -1.38 -13.17
CA MET A 97 -15.51 -0.04 -13.74
C MET A 97 -15.39 1.03 -12.66
N ALA A 98 -16.33 1.06 -11.71
CA ALA A 98 -16.35 2.06 -10.65
C ALA A 98 -15.09 1.97 -9.77
N VAL A 99 -14.67 0.77 -9.41
CA VAL A 99 -13.45 0.54 -8.61
C VAL A 99 -12.20 0.96 -9.39
N ASN A 100 -12.07 0.55 -10.65
CA ASN A 100 -10.93 0.94 -11.50
C ASN A 100 -10.83 2.47 -11.63
N VAL A 101 -11.95 3.15 -11.91
CA VAL A 101 -12.01 4.61 -11.98
C VAL A 101 -11.65 5.24 -10.64
N ALA A 102 -12.19 4.74 -9.54
CA ALA A 102 -11.92 5.26 -8.20
C ALA A 102 -10.43 5.15 -7.84
N LEU A 103 -9.77 4.03 -8.16
CA LEU A 103 -8.34 3.83 -7.92
C LEU A 103 -7.50 4.81 -8.76
N ALA A 104 -7.77 4.91 -10.06
CA ALA A 104 -7.01 5.79 -10.95
C ALA A 104 -7.18 7.28 -10.60
N LEU A 105 -8.42 7.72 -10.38
CA LEU A 105 -8.70 9.11 -9.98
C LEU A 105 -8.23 9.40 -8.56
N GLY A 106 -8.30 8.42 -7.66
CA GLY A 106 -7.76 8.50 -6.30
C GLY A 106 -6.26 8.76 -6.30
N ALA A 107 -5.50 8.05 -7.15
CA ALA A 107 -4.07 8.28 -7.34
C ALA A 107 -3.76 9.71 -7.83
N MET A 108 -4.50 10.19 -8.83
CA MET A 108 -4.36 11.55 -9.34
C MET A 108 -4.69 12.60 -8.26
N ALA A 109 -5.79 12.41 -7.53
CA ALA A 109 -6.22 13.32 -6.46
C ALA A 109 -5.22 13.34 -5.30
N LEU A 110 -4.64 12.20 -4.95
CA LEU A 110 -3.59 12.09 -3.94
C LEU A 110 -2.36 12.90 -4.34
N VAL A 111 -1.89 12.74 -5.57
CA VAL A 111 -0.73 13.49 -6.10
C VAL A 111 -1.02 14.98 -6.17
N ARG A 112 -2.22 15.37 -6.62
CA ARG A 112 -2.67 16.78 -6.62
C ARG A 112 -2.62 17.40 -5.23
N ARG A 113 -3.04 16.65 -4.20
CA ARG A 113 -3.09 17.13 -2.82
C ARG A 113 -1.70 17.23 -2.18
N LEU A 114 -0.79 16.33 -2.54
CA LEU A 114 0.54 16.23 -1.93
C LEU A 114 1.63 16.97 -2.71
N THR A 115 1.41 17.27 -3.99
CA THR A 115 2.37 18.02 -4.81
C THR A 115 2.45 19.48 -4.41
N THR A 116 3.67 20.01 -4.33
CA THR A 116 3.93 21.46 -4.21
C THR A 116 4.00 22.15 -5.58
N ALA A 117 4.09 21.39 -6.67
CA ALA A 117 4.11 21.93 -8.03
C ALA A 117 2.78 22.62 -8.37
N ARG A 118 2.83 23.61 -9.26
CA ARG A 118 1.65 24.36 -9.75
C ARG A 118 1.60 24.35 -11.28
N GLY A 119 0.43 24.67 -11.85
CA GLY A 119 0.24 24.79 -13.29
C GLY A 119 0.53 23.49 -14.05
N ALA A 120 1.24 23.59 -15.17
CA ALA A 120 1.56 22.45 -16.04
C ALA A 120 2.35 21.34 -15.32
N GLY A 121 3.25 21.69 -14.40
CA GLY A 121 4.01 20.71 -13.63
C GLY A 121 3.13 19.85 -12.73
N ALA A 122 2.12 20.44 -12.08
CA ALA A 122 1.13 19.69 -11.30
C ALA A 122 0.31 18.75 -12.19
N ALA A 123 -0.18 19.27 -13.32
CA ALA A 123 -0.96 18.49 -14.27
C ALA A 123 -0.16 17.29 -14.83
N LEU A 124 1.11 17.47 -15.17
CA LEU A 124 2.00 16.39 -15.61
C LEU A 124 2.19 15.31 -14.54
N ARG A 125 2.35 15.70 -13.27
CA ARG A 125 2.48 14.75 -12.16
C ARG A 125 1.19 13.96 -11.94
N GLU A 126 0.04 14.62 -11.99
CA GLU A 126 -1.26 13.95 -11.93
C GLU A 126 -1.42 12.96 -13.08
N THR A 127 -1.11 13.37 -14.32
CA THR A 127 -1.16 12.49 -15.49
C THR A 127 -0.24 11.28 -15.34
N ALA A 128 1.00 11.47 -14.89
CA ALA A 128 1.93 10.35 -14.66
C ALA A 128 1.40 9.35 -13.62
N ALA A 129 0.77 9.83 -12.54
CA ALA A 129 0.15 8.97 -11.55
C ALA A 129 -1.08 8.22 -12.10
N GLY A 130 -1.92 8.90 -12.89
CA GLY A 130 -3.07 8.27 -13.55
C GLY A 130 -2.63 7.18 -14.53
N LEU A 131 -1.60 7.46 -15.35
CA LEU A 131 -1.03 6.46 -16.26
C LEU A 131 -0.40 5.29 -15.53
N LEU A 132 0.33 5.54 -14.43
CA LEU A 132 0.89 4.48 -13.60
C LEU A 132 -0.23 3.61 -12.99
N ALA A 133 -1.31 4.22 -12.49
CA ALA A 133 -2.46 3.48 -11.97
C ALA A 133 -3.16 2.65 -13.05
N VAL A 134 -3.39 3.22 -14.24
CA VAL A 134 -3.97 2.51 -15.40
C VAL A 134 -3.08 1.34 -15.83
N LEU A 135 -1.75 1.50 -15.83
CA LEU A 135 -0.82 0.41 -16.10
C LEU A 135 -1.03 -0.74 -15.11
N TRP A 136 -1.14 -0.46 -13.81
CA TRP A 136 -1.39 -1.48 -12.79
C TRP A 136 -2.76 -2.17 -12.95
N LEU A 137 -3.78 -1.43 -13.38
CA LEU A 137 -5.10 -2.00 -13.68
C LEU A 137 -5.08 -2.91 -14.92
N ALA A 138 -4.16 -2.67 -15.86
CA ALA A 138 -3.97 -3.51 -17.04
C ALA A 138 -3.22 -4.82 -16.73
N LEU A 139 -2.64 -4.98 -15.54
CA LEU A 139 -1.96 -6.21 -15.11
C LEU A 139 -2.90 -7.25 -14.45
N PRO A 140 -4.21 -7.12 -14.67
CA PRO A 140 -5.33 -7.43 -13.75
C PRO A 140 -5.03 -7.63 -12.26
N VAL A 141 -3.95 -7.08 -11.71
CA VAL A 141 -3.47 -7.34 -10.35
C VAL A 141 -4.55 -7.14 -9.26
N PRO A 142 -5.40 -6.10 -9.31
CA PRO A 142 -6.47 -5.96 -8.32
C PRO A 142 -7.49 -7.09 -8.36
N TRP A 143 -7.71 -7.68 -9.53
CA TRP A 143 -8.77 -8.64 -9.82
C TRP A 143 -8.29 -10.09 -9.91
N GLU A 144 -6.98 -10.33 -9.81
CA GLU A 144 -6.40 -11.67 -9.65
C GLU A 144 -6.36 -12.14 -8.17
N GLY A 145 -6.79 -11.29 -7.22
CA GLY A 145 -6.78 -11.64 -5.80
C GLY A 145 -7.72 -10.77 -4.97
N HIS A 146 -7.16 -9.98 -4.05
CA HIS A 146 -7.95 -9.28 -3.03
C HIS A 146 -7.93 -7.76 -3.24
N PRO A 147 -8.88 -7.18 -4.01
CA PRO A 147 -8.95 -5.73 -4.19
C PRO A 147 -8.92 -4.92 -2.88
N PRO A 148 -9.59 -5.35 -1.79
CA PRO A 148 -9.53 -4.65 -0.50
C PRO A 148 -8.12 -4.47 0.08
N GLU A 149 -7.21 -5.40 -0.19
CA GLU A 149 -5.85 -5.36 0.34
C GLU A 149 -5.03 -4.18 -0.20
N MET A 150 -5.40 -3.64 -1.37
CA MET A 150 -4.78 -2.43 -1.92
C MET A 150 -4.94 -1.21 -1.00
N LEU A 151 -5.95 -1.21 -0.12
CA LEU A 151 -6.16 -0.13 0.84
C LEU A 151 -5.10 -0.12 1.95
N ILE A 152 -4.55 -1.28 2.33
CA ILE A 152 -3.68 -1.47 3.49
C ILE A 152 -2.46 -0.53 3.49
N PRO A 153 -1.62 -0.45 2.44
CA PRO A 153 -0.49 0.49 2.43
C PRO A 153 -0.92 1.96 2.51
N GLY A 154 -2.08 2.31 1.96
CA GLY A 154 -2.67 3.65 2.09
C GLY A 154 -3.10 3.96 3.52
N LEU A 155 -3.70 2.98 4.21
CA LEU A 155 -4.08 3.08 5.62
C LEU A 155 -2.85 3.19 6.53
N TRP A 156 -1.79 2.41 6.29
CA TRP A 156 -0.51 2.55 7.00
C TRP A 156 0.09 3.96 6.83
N ALA A 157 0.13 4.46 5.59
CA ALA A 157 0.60 5.81 5.30
C ALA A 157 -0.22 6.88 6.03
N TYR A 158 -1.55 6.76 5.99
CA TYR A 158 -2.45 7.68 6.66
C TYR A 158 -2.36 7.61 8.19
N ALA A 159 -2.18 6.41 8.75
CA ALA A 159 -1.96 6.22 10.17
C ALA A 159 -0.70 6.96 10.65
N MET A 160 0.38 6.97 9.86
CA MET A 160 1.56 7.78 10.16
C MET A 160 1.26 9.28 10.16
N VAL A 161 0.48 9.78 9.20
CA VAL A 161 0.04 11.20 9.17
C VAL A 161 -0.75 11.57 10.42
N LEU A 162 -1.69 10.70 10.82
CA LEU A 162 -2.49 10.92 12.03
C LEU A 162 -1.61 10.88 13.29
N HIS A 163 -0.66 9.96 13.33
CA HIS A 163 0.24 9.79 14.45
C HIS A 163 1.22 10.98 14.62
N ASP A 164 1.75 11.49 13.51
CA ASP A 164 2.54 12.73 13.45
C ASP A 164 1.76 13.92 14.03
N ARG A 165 0.46 14.00 13.71
CA ARG A 165 -0.49 14.98 14.25
C ARG A 165 -0.96 14.69 15.68
N LYS A 166 -0.28 13.80 16.41
CA LYS A 166 -0.61 13.39 17.78
C LYS A 166 -1.99 12.73 17.96
N ARG A 167 -2.67 12.32 16.87
CA ARG A 167 -3.96 11.59 16.91
C ARG A 167 -3.73 10.09 17.11
N THR A 168 -3.16 9.74 18.26
CA THR A 168 -2.67 8.40 18.61
C THR A 168 -3.77 7.33 18.52
N ALA A 169 -4.94 7.59 19.10
CA ALA A 169 -6.07 6.65 19.09
C ALA A 169 -6.63 6.44 17.68
N THR A 170 -6.86 7.52 16.93
CA THR A 170 -7.34 7.42 15.54
C THR A 170 -6.34 6.68 14.64
N SER A 171 -5.04 6.95 14.80
CA SER A 171 -3.98 6.21 14.11
C SER A 171 -4.05 4.70 14.43
N ALA A 172 -4.21 4.35 15.71
CA ALA A 172 -4.35 2.97 16.13
C ALA A 172 -5.60 2.29 15.56
N VAL A 173 -6.75 2.98 15.52
CA VAL A 173 -7.98 2.47 14.90
C VAL A 173 -7.78 2.21 13.40
N ILE A 174 -7.14 3.13 12.66
CA ILE A 174 -6.86 2.95 11.23
C ILE A 174 -5.95 1.74 10.98
N LEU A 175 -4.93 1.53 11.82
CA LEU A 175 -4.08 0.35 11.75
C LEU A 175 -4.85 -0.93 12.11
N GLY A 176 -5.69 -0.91 13.14
CA GLY A 176 -6.56 -2.03 13.51
C GLY A 176 -7.54 -2.39 12.39
N LEU A 177 -8.15 -1.39 11.72
CA LEU A 177 -8.99 -1.61 10.54
C LEU A 177 -8.22 -2.25 9.39
N SER A 178 -6.93 -1.94 9.23
CA SER A 178 -6.09 -2.60 8.23
C SER A 178 -5.94 -4.10 8.55
N VAL A 179 -5.77 -4.45 9.83
CA VAL A 179 -5.74 -5.86 10.29
C VAL A 179 -7.10 -6.55 10.13
N ALA A 180 -8.19 -5.81 10.26
CA ALA A 180 -9.53 -6.30 9.97
C ALA A 180 -9.77 -6.52 8.47
N ILE A 181 -8.99 -5.90 7.57
CA ILE A 181 -8.97 -6.26 6.14
C ILE A 181 -8.17 -7.56 5.97
N ALA A 182 -6.92 -7.59 6.42
CA ALA A 182 -6.10 -8.79 6.32
C ALA A 182 -5.14 -8.90 7.52
N PRO A 183 -4.95 -10.10 8.12
CA PRO A 183 -4.07 -10.31 9.28
C PRO A 183 -2.64 -9.81 9.05
N TRP A 184 -2.11 -9.98 7.83
CA TRP A 184 -0.76 -9.54 7.48
C TRP A 184 -0.57 -8.01 7.57
N ALA A 185 -1.65 -7.23 7.63
CA ALA A 185 -1.55 -5.78 7.78
C ALA A 185 -0.82 -5.35 9.07
N ILE A 186 -0.65 -6.24 10.05
CA ILE A 186 0.15 -6.01 11.26
C ILE A 186 1.63 -5.69 10.95
N LEU A 187 2.13 -6.19 9.81
CA LEU A 187 3.52 -6.01 9.36
C LEU A 187 3.90 -4.53 9.14
N GLY A 188 2.91 -3.65 8.95
CA GLY A 188 3.12 -2.21 8.77
C GLY A 188 3.17 -1.41 10.05
N PHE A 189 2.88 -1.98 11.23
CA PHE A 189 2.89 -1.23 12.49
C PHE A 189 4.25 -0.55 12.78
N PRO A 190 5.41 -1.17 12.47
CA PRO A 190 6.71 -0.51 12.63
C PRO A 190 6.90 0.75 11.78
N CYS A 191 6.08 0.99 10.75
CA CYS A 191 6.10 2.23 9.98
C CYS A 191 5.94 3.47 10.88
N LEU A 192 5.25 3.36 12.02
CA LEU A 192 5.08 4.45 12.98
C LEU A 192 6.40 5.05 13.48
N LEU A 193 7.51 4.29 13.47
CA LEU A 193 8.84 4.79 13.82
C LEU A 193 9.36 5.89 12.88
N ALA A 194 8.76 6.03 11.69
CA ALA A 194 9.04 7.13 10.77
C ALA A 194 8.69 8.51 11.34
N VAL A 195 7.69 8.56 12.23
CA VAL A 195 7.05 9.77 12.72
C VAL A 195 7.01 9.86 14.25
N ALA A 196 7.54 8.86 14.96
CA ALA A 196 7.50 8.79 16.41
C ALA A 196 8.73 8.13 17.02
N GLY A 197 9.00 8.48 18.28
CA GLY A 197 9.90 7.71 19.13
C GLY A 197 9.35 6.33 19.46
N LEU A 198 10.25 5.41 19.81
CA LEU A 198 9.95 4.00 20.04
C LEU A 198 8.78 3.76 20.99
N GLY A 199 8.77 4.41 22.17
CA GLY A 199 7.69 4.21 23.15
C GLY A 199 6.31 4.60 22.64
N ARG A 200 6.19 5.70 21.88
CA ARG A 200 4.89 6.13 21.31
C ARG A 200 4.45 5.22 20.17
N ALA A 201 5.39 4.74 19.36
CA ALA A 201 5.13 3.76 18.31
C ALA A 201 4.65 2.43 18.90
N ILE A 202 5.32 1.90 19.93
CA ILE A 202 4.91 0.67 20.64
C ILE A 202 3.50 0.84 21.21
N ARG A 203 3.22 1.92 21.94
CA ARG A 203 1.89 2.17 22.51
C ARG A 203 0.80 2.18 21.44
N SER A 204 1.03 2.88 20.32
CA SER A 204 0.08 2.88 19.21
C SER A 204 -0.07 1.51 18.55
N GLY A 205 1.03 0.76 18.41
CA GLY A 205 1.02 -0.60 17.88
C GLY A 205 0.21 -1.55 18.76
N LEU A 206 0.35 -1.46 20.10
CA LEU A 206 -0.44 -2.25 21.04
C LEU A 206 -1.93 -1.90 20.99
N LEU A 207 -2.27 -0.60 20.92
CA LEU A 207 -3.67 -0.18 20.73
C LEU A 207 -4.24 -0.67 19.40
N ALA A 208 -3.46 -0.63 18.32
CA ALA A 208 -3.86 -1.13 17.02
C ALA A 208 -4.04 -2.65 17.01
N ALA A 209 -3.16 -3.39 17.70
CA ALA A 209 -3.27 -4.82 17.89
C ALA A 209 -4.54 -5.16 18.67
N GLY A 210 -4.84 -4.43 19.74
CA GLY A 210 -6.10 -4.57 20.48
C GLY A 210 -7.33 -4.33 19.61
N ALA A 211 -7.33 -3.28 18.78
CA ALA A 211 -8.41 -3.01 17.83
C ALA A 211 -8.55 -4.11 16.76
N GLY A 212 -7.43 -4.64 16.27
CA GLY A 212 -7.41 -5.80 15.37
C GLY A 212 -8.00 -7.04 16.03
N VAL A 213 -7.50 -7.44 17.20
CA VAL A 213 -8.01 -8.57 17.98
C VAL A 213 -9.52 -8.42 18.25
N ALA A 214 -9.98 -7.23 18.63
CA ALA A 214 -11.38 -6.96 18.86
C ALA A 214 -12.26 -7.22 17.62
N ALA A 215 -11.72 -7.04 16.40
CA ALA A 215 -12.45 -7.35 15.17
C ALA A 215 -12.63 -8.87 14.96
N TYR A 216 -11.66 -9.69 15.36
CA TYR A 216 -11.73 -11.16 15.22
C TYR A 216 -12.39 -11.85 16.42
N LEU A 217 -12.46 -11.19 17.57
CA LEU A 217 -12.97 -11.76 18.82
C LEU A 217 -14.37 -12.40 18.69
N PRO A 218 -15.37 -11.78 18.01
CA PRO A 218 -16.68 -12.39 17.86
C PRO A 218 -16.66 -13.78 17.21
N PHE A 219 -15.74 -14.00 16.25
CA PHE A 219 -15.61 -15.26 15.52
C PHE A 219 -14.94 -16.35 16.37
N VAL A 220 -13.95 -15.95 17.18
CA VAL A 220 -13.29 -16.83 18.14
C VAL A 220 -14.29 -17.28 19.21
N LEU A 221 -15.17 -16.39 19.65
CA LEU A 221 -16.20 -16.69 20.64
C LEU A 221 -17.37 -17.51 20.08
N SER A 222 -17.62 -17.46 18.76
CA SER A 222 -18.74 -18.16 18.13
C SER A 222 -18.47 -19.62 17.76
N GLY A 223 -17.22 -20.10 17.80
CA GLY A 223 -16.94 -21.48 17.42
C GLY A 223 -15.46 -21.79 17.19
N HIS A 224 -15.20 -22.71 16.27
CA HIS A 224 -13.84 -23.13 15.93
C HIS A 224 -13.10 -22.03 15.14
N PHE A 225 -11.82 -21.85 15.44
CA PHE A 225 -10.98 -20.83 14.80
C PHE A 225 -9.72 -21.49 14.22
N GLY A 226 -9.90 -22.12 13.06
CA GLY A 226 -8.92 -22.92 12.34
C GLY A 226 -7.97 -22.14 11.41
N MET A 227 -8.03 -20.80 11.39
CA MET A 227 -7.13 -19.96 10.57
C MET A 227 -5.64 -20.33 10.75
N PHE A 228 -5.25 -20.72 11.98
CA PHE A 228 -3.88 -21.10 12.32
C PHE A 228 -3.44 -22.50 11.83
N HIS A 229 -4.34 -23.25 11.18
CA HIS A 229 -4.04 -24.55 10.59
C HIS A 229 -3.66 -24.48 9.10
N HIS A 230 -3.59 -23.27 8.53
CA HIS A 230 -3.19 -23.12 7.14
C HIS A 230 -1.75 -23.56 6.89
N VAL A 231 -1.55 -24.15 5.73
CA VAL A 231 -0.25 -24.61 5.23
C VAL A 231 -0.08 -24.01 3.85
N TRP A 232 1.02 -23.29 3.66
CA TRP A 232 1.41 -22.72 2.37
C TRP A 232 2.36 -23.66 1.68
N THR A 233 2.08 -24.03 0.43
CA THR A 233 3.04 -24.75 -0.41
C THR A 233 4.21 -23.81 -0.76
N VAL A 234 5.42 -24.36 -0.82
CA VAL A 234 6.59 -23.59 -1.24
C VAL A 234 6.71 -23.64 -2.77
N ASP A 235 6.60 -22.49 -3.42
CA ASP A 235 6.71 -22.39 -4.87
C ASP A 235 8.18 -22.44 -5.33
N PRO A 236 8.49 -23.11 -6.46
CA PRO A 236 9.87 -23.32 -6.92
C PRO A 236 10.66 -22.04 -7.24
N ASP A 237 9.99 -20.93 -7.55
CA ASP A 237 10.57 -19.64 -7.94
C ASP A 237 10.81 -18.70 -6.75
N THR A 238 10.61 -19.17 -5.51
CA THR A 238 10.73 -18.36 -4.29
C THR A 238 12.11 -18.45 -3.64
N LEU A 239 12.48 -17.42 -2.87
CA LEU A 239 13.74 -17.43 -2.13
C LEU A 239 13.76 -18.56 -1.08
N VAL A 240 12.59 -18.92 -0.55
CA VAL A 240 12.44 -20.03 0.39
C VAL A 240 12.88 -21.34 -0.26
N HIS A 241 12.39 -21.63 -1.47
CA HIS A 241 12.82 -22.82 -2.22
C HIS A 241 14.31 -22.80 -2.54
N LEU A 242 14.86 -21.65 -2.96
CA LEU A 242 16.29 -21.52 -3.27
C LEU A 242 17.20 -21.78 -2.07
N LEU A 243 16.78 -21.38 -0.86
CA LEU A 243 17.58 -21.54 0.36
C LEU A 243 17.32 -22.88 1.05
N LEU A 244 16.11 -23.43 0.92
CA LEU A 244 15.63 -24.63 1.58
C LEU A 244 14.89 -25.52 0.56
N PRO A 245 15.60 -26.16 -0.39
CA PRO A 245 14.99 -26.88 -1.51
C PRO A 245 14.12 -28.07 -1.07
N ASP A 246 14.45 -28.70 0.06
CA ASP A 246 13.68 -29.82 0.60
C ASP A 246 12.42 -29.39 1.38
N LEU A 247 12.25 -28.08 1.62
CA LEU A 247 11.08 -27.56 2.33
C LEU A 247 9.91 -27.42 1.35
N VAL A 248 8.96 -28.35 1.42
CA VAL A 248 7.79 -28.36 0.54
C VAL A 248 6.62 -27.48 1.03
N ALA A 249 6.61 -27.14 2.31
CA ALA A 249 5.50 -26.42 2.93
C ALA A 249 5.94 -25.56 4.12
N VAL A 250 5.23 -24.44 4.31
CA VAL A 250 5.40 -23.48 5.41
C VAL A 250 4.14 -23.46 6.28
N THR A 251 4.33 -23.36 7.58
CA THR A 251 3.26 -23.19 8.58
C THR A 251 3.41 -21.86 9.32
N TRP A 252 2.45 -21.55 10.19
CA TRP A 252 2.42 -20.30 10.96
C TRP A 252 3.70 -19.97 11.76
N PRO A 253 4.40 -20.92 12.42
CA PRO A 253 5.68 -20.63 13.06
C PRO A 253 6.72 -20.01 12.12
N LEU A 254 6.83 -20.50 10.89
CA LEU A 254 7.77 -19.96 9.91
C LEU A 254 7.24 -18.65 9.28
N ARG A 255 5.92 -18.48 9.15
CA ARG A 255 5.31 -17.17 8.84
C ARG A 255 5.60 -16.13 9.93
N LEU A 256 5.69 -16.52 11.20
CA LEU A 256 6.09 -15.60 12.28
C LEU A 256 7.55 -15.17 12.14
N VAL A 257 8.45 -16.07 11.75
CA VAL A 257 9.85 -15.71 11.41
C VAL A 257 9.87 -14.70 10.26
N GLN A 258 9.13 -14.97 9.19
CA GLN A 258 8.98 -14.04 8.07
C GLN A 258 8.44 -12.68 8.55
N ALA A 259 7.42 -12.67 9.41
CA ALA A 259 6.83 -11.45 9.95
C ALA A 259 7.86 -10.61 10.73
N VAL A 260 8.73 -11.25 11.52
CA VAL A 260 9.83 -10.56 12.22
C VAL A 260 10.81 -9.94 11.23
N LEU A 261 11.19 -10.65 10.16
CA LEU A 261 12.08 -10.13 9.11
C LEU A 261 11.46 -8.89 8.42
N VAL A 262 10.19 -8.99 8.04
CA VAL A 262 9.45 -7.89 7.39
C VAL A 262 9.32 -6.69 8.32
N ALA A 263 8.87 -6.92 9.56
CA ALA A 263 8.70 -5.88 10.57
C ALA A 263 10.03 -5.18 10.90
N GLY A 264 11.12 -5.96 11.03
CA GLY A 264 12.47 -5.44 11.29
C GLY A 264 13.00 -4.58 10.14
N GLY A 265 12.89 -5.04 8.89
CA GLY A 265 13.33 -4.25 7.74
C GLY A 265 12.48 -3.00 7.51
N CYS A 266 11.17 -3.10 7.73
CA CYS A 266 10.26 -1.95 7.76
C CYS A 266 10.67 -0.92 8.83
N ALA A 267 10.91 -1.38 10.06
CA ALA A 267 11.38 -0.55 11.17
C ALA A 267 12.70 0.15 10.83
N ALA A 268 13.64 -0.57 10.22
CA ALA A 268 14.94 -0.05 9.82
C ALA A 268 14.79 1.09 8.80
N VAL A 269 13.97 0.92 7.76
CA VAL A 269 13.69 1.98 6.77
C VAL A 269 12.99 3.18 7.43
N ALA A 270 11.94 2.92 8.21
CA ALA A 270 11.18 3.96 8.89
C ALA A 270 12.08 4.80 9.82
N TYR A 271 12.88 4.14 10.65
CA TYR A 271 13.79 4.80 11.59
C TYR A 271 14.92 5.55 10.88
N ARG A 272 15.58 4.92 9.90
CA ARG A 272 16.75 5.48 9.20
C ARG A 272 16.42 6.73 8.38
N PHE A 273 15.21 6.81 7.85
CA PHE A 273 14.74 7.90 7.00
C PHE A 273 13.66 8.77 7.66
N ARG A 274 13.52 8.68 9.00
CA ARG A 274 12.62 9.51 9.79
C ARG A 274 12.80 11.00 9.48
N GLY A 275 11.69 11.74 9.49
CA GLY A 275 11.65 13.16 9.13
C GLY A 275 11.56 13.47 7.63
N GLN A 276 11.76 12.48 6.74
CA GLN A 276 11.49 12.68 5.31
C GLN A 276 10.04 12.31 4.98
N ARG A 277 9.27 13.22 4.36
CA ARG A 277 7.86 12.93 4.01
C ARG A 277 7.69 11.68 3.15
N VAL A 278 8.62 11.42 2.22
CA VAL A 278 8.58 10.23 1.35
C VAL A 278 8.58 8.91 2.12
N VAL A 279 9.10 8.89 3.36
CA VAL A 279 9.13 7.67 4.18
C VAL A 279 7.73 7.18 4.53
N TRP A 280 6.71 8.06 4.51
CA TRP A 280 5.32 7.69 4.78
C TRP A 280 4.76 6.70 3.75
N ALA A 281 5.31 6.65 2.55
CA ALA A 281 4.97 5.62 1.57
C ALA A 281 6.11 4.60 1.38
N ALA A 282 7.36 5.01 1.59
CA ALA A 282 8.50 4.12 1.41
C ALA A 282 8.60 3.02 2.48
N ALA A 283 8.24 3.29 3.74
CA ALA A 283 8.22 2.24 4.77
C ALA A 283 7.17 1.14 4.46
N PRO A 284 5.91 1.49 4.09
CA PRO A 284 4.96 0.53 3.51
C PRO A 284 5.51 -0.26 2.33
N ALA A 285 6.13 0.42 1.36
CA ALA A 285 6.72 -0.23 0.19
C ALA A 285 7.81 -1.23 0.59
N ALA A 286 8.69 -0.86 1.53
CA ALA A 286 9.73 -1.75 2.02
C ALA A 286 9.16 -2.99 2.72
N ALA A 287 8.14 -2.83 3.57
CA ALA A 287 7.48 -3.96 4.22
C ALA A 287 6.91 -4.95 3.20
N LEU A 288 6.22 -4.44 2.17
CA LEU A 288 5.66 -5.25 1.10
C LEU A 288 6.75 -5.94 0.29
N LEU A 289 7.77 -5.23 -0.15
CA LEU A 289 8.86 -5.81 -0.95
C LEU A 289 9.64 -6.87 -0.18
N ILE A 290 9.93 -6.66 1.10
CA ILE A 290 10.59 -7.68 1.94
C ILE A 290 9.68 -8.89 2.12
N ARG A 291 8.36 -8.66 2.27
CA ARG A 291 7.38 -9.76 2.30
C ARG A 291 7.45 -10.57 1.01
N LEU A 292 7.35 -9.95 -0.16
CA LEU A 292 7.41 -10.65 -1.46
C LEU A 292 8.74 -11.42 -1.64
N VAL A 293 9.88 -10.85 -1.24
CA VAL A 293 11.18 -11.56 -1.30
C VAL A 293 11.18 -12.81 -0.42
N SER A 294 10.54 -12.75 0.75
CA SER A 294 10.59 -13.80 1.77
C SER A 294 9.35 -14.72 1.77
N ASP A 295 8.38 -14.49 0.88
CA ASP A 295 7.15 -15.28 0.83
C ASP A 295 7.43 -16.66 0.23
N PRO A 296 6.90 -17.74 0.81
CA PRO A 296 6.98 -19.07 0.23
C PRO A 296 6.08 -19.25 -1.00
N VAL A 297 5.17 -18.31 -1.28
CA VAL A 297 4.25 -18.38 -2.43
C VAL A 297 4.47 -17.18 -3.36
N SER A 298 4.37 -17.44 -4.66
CA SER A 298 4.49 -16.47 -5.74
C SER A 298 3.10 -16.15 -6.29
N LEU A 299 2.49 -15.05 -5.82
CA LEU A 299 1.14 -14.65 -6.21
C LEU A 299 1.17 -13.26 -6.86
N ARG A 300 0.69 -13.17 -8.11
CA ARG A 300 0.69 -11.92 -8.89
C ARG A 300 -0.05 -10.78 -8.18
N TYR A 301 -1.12 -11.08 -7.46
CA TYR A 301 -1.88 -10.06 -6.73
C TYR A 301 -1.11 -9.41 -5.56
N TYR A 302 -0.02 -10.02 -5.07
CA TYR A 302 0.85 -9.41 -4.04
C TYR A 302 1.52 -8.12 -4.50
N TRP A 303 1.60 -7.89 -5.81
CA TRP A 303 2.09 -6.64 -6.39
C TRP A 303 1.08 -5.49 -6.29
N GLY A 304 -0.19 -5.74 -5.98
CA GLY A 304 -1.23 -4.71 -5.86
C GLY A 304 -0.97 -3.71 -4.74
N PRO A 305 -0.70 -4.18 -3.51
CA PRO A 305 -0.24 -3.29 -2.44
C PRO A 305 1.07 -2.55 -2.80
N VAL A 306 2.01 -3.19 -3.51
CA VAL A 306 3.27 -2.55 -3.96
C VAL A 306 2.97 -1.40 -4.93
N ALA A 307 2.00 -1.57 -5.82
CA ALA A 307 1.52 -0.54 -6.72
C ALA A 307 1.08 0.72 -5.96
N VAL A 308 0.22 0.54 -4.96
CA VAL A 308 -0.30 1.67 -4.15
C VAL A 308 0.84 2.36 -3.40
N ALA A 309 1.76 1.59 -2.81
CA ALA A 309 2.89 2.15 -2.10
C ALA A 309 3.83 2.94 -3.03
N THR A 310 4.12 2.45 -4.23
CA THR A 310 5.00 3.14 -5.21
C THR A 310 4.35 4.42 -5.77
N VAL A 311 3.03 4.44 -6.00
CA VAL A 311 2.29 5.68 -6.30
C VAL A 311 2.42 6.67 -5.15
N GLY A 312 2.32 6.22 -3.90
CA GLY A 312 2.56 7.04 -2.72
C GLY A 312 3.98 7.63 -2.67
N VAL A 313 5.00 6.82 -2.98
CA VAL A 313 6.40 7.27 -3.06
C VAL A 313 6.57 8.34 -4.13
N PHE A 314 5.96 8.16 -5.31
CA PHE A 314 5.97 9.15 -6.39
C PHE A 314 5.25 10.46 -6.00
N ALA A 315 4.10 10.36 -5.32
CA ALA A 315 3.34 11.50 -4.84
C ALA A 315 4.15 12.37 -3.85
N LEU A 316 4.84 11.70 -2.92
CA LEU A 316 5.60 12.34 -1.84
C LEU A 316 7.04 12.72 -2.23
N ALA A 317 7.52 12.34 -3.41
CA ALA A 317 8.82 12.77 -3.92
C ALA A 317 8.77 14.26 -4.32
N GLU A 318 9.50 15.14 -3.61
CA GLU A 318 9.40 16.59 -3.81
C GLU A 318 10.31 17.14 -4.94
N ARG A 319 11.33 16.38 -5.38
CA ARG A 319 12.35 16.83 -6.36
C ARG A 319 12.24 16.08 -7.68
N GLY A 320 12.45 16.78 -8.80
CA GLY A 320 12.36 16.20 -10.16
C GLY A 320 13.17 14.91 -10.35
N ARG A 321 14.45 14.87 -9.93
CA ARG A 321 15.26 13.64 -10.01
C ARG A 321 14.66 12.48 -9.22
N ARG A 322 14.16 12.74 -8.00
CA ARG A 322 13.53 11.68 -7.18
C ARG A 322 12.19 11.25 -7.72
N GLN A 323 11.42 12.17 -8.28
CA GLN A 323 10.17 11.85 -8.95
C GLN A 323 10.43 10.91 -10.13
N GLY A 324 11.47 11.20 -10.94
CA GLY A 324 11.89 10.30 -12.01
C GLY A 324 12.28 8.91 -11.49
N LEU A 325 13.07 8.84 -10.42
CA LEU A 325 13.45 7.57 -9.79
C LEU A 325 12.23 6.82 -9.20
N ALA A 326 11.31 7.53 -8.54
CA ALA A 326 10.10 6.94 -7.97
C ALA A 326 9.13 6.45 -9.05
N LEU A 327 9.02 7.17 -10.16
CA LEU A 327 8.27 6.73 -11.33
C LEU A 327 8.90 5.48 -11.93
N GLY A 328 10.22 5.48 -12.13
CA GLY A 328 10.98 4.31 -12.59
C GLY A 328 10.80 3.09 -11.68
N LEU A 329 10.78 3.29 -10.36
CA LEU A 329 10.46 2.25 -9.39
C LEU A 329 9.05 1.67 -9.59
N GLY A 330 8.04 2.52 -9.84
CA GLY A 330 6.67 2.08 -10.13
C GLY A 330 6.59 1.22 -11.40
N TYR A 331 7.30 1.60 -12.46
CA TYR A 331 7.41 0.79 -13.68
C TYR A 331 8.16 -0.52 -13.46
N LEU A 332 9.27 -0.49 -12.71
CA LEU A 332 10.03 -1.69 -12.38
C LEU A 332 9.16 -2.71 -11.62
N ALA A 333 8.38 -2.23 -10.65
CA ALA A 333 7.44 -3.07 -9.91
C ALA A 333 6.35 -3.66 -10.83
N ALA A 334 5.78 -2.85 -11.73
CA ALA A 334 4.79 -3.31 -12.71
C ALA A 334 5.38 -4.40 -13.64
N MET A 335 6.58 -4.18 -14.16
CA MET A 335 7.27 -5.17 -15.00
C MET A 335 7.61 -6.45 -14.23
N SER A 336 7.99 -6.32 -12.95
CA SER A 336 8.28 -7.48 -12.09
C SER A 336 7.05 -8.34 -11.84
N GLY A 337 5.89 -7.72 -11.59
CA GLY A 337 4.62 -8.42 -11.44
C GLY A 337 4.10 -9.07 -12.73
N LEU A 338 4.53 -8.56 -13.89
CA LEU A 338 4.22 -9.13 -15.21
C LEU A 338 5.07 -10.35 -15.56
N LEU A 339 6.39 -10.25 -15.33
CA LEU A 339 7.36 -11.22 -15.82
C LEU A 339 7.51 -12.46 -14.93
N GLY A 340 6.79 -12.53 -13.80
CA GLY A 340 6.85 -13.68 -12.88
C GLY A 340 8.15 -13.80 -12.10
N GLY A 341 9.02 -12.78 -12.10
CA GLY A 341 10.29 -12.79 -11.36
C GLY A 341 10.15 -12.24 -9.94
N GLN A 342 9.38 -12.89 -9.06
CA GLN A 342 9.05 -12.33 -7.73
C GLN A 342 10.29 -11.94 -6.92
N VAL A 343 11.28 -12.84 -6.79
CA VAL A 343 12.49 -12.60 -5.99
C VAL A 343 13.35 -11.49 -6.60
N ALA A 344 13.77 -11.65 -7.86
CA ALA A 344 14.64 -10.69 -8.54
C ALA A 344 13.98 -9.30 -8.66
N GLY A 345 12.69 -9.27 -9.01
CA GLY A 345 11.90 -8.05 -9.11
C GLY A 345 11.75 -7.34 -7.78
N SER A 346 11.48 -8.07 -6.69
CA SER A 346 11.31 -7.48 -5.37
C SER A 346 12.63 -6.95 -4.81
N VAL A 347 13.75 -7.65 -5.03
CA VAL A 347 15.10 -7.17 -4.70
C VAL A 347 15.45 -5.92 -5.50
N GLY A 348 15.22 -5.92 -6.81
CA GLY A 348 15.45 -4.76 -7.68
C GLY A 348 14.63 -3.53 -7.26
N CYS A 349 13.35 -3.74 -6.94
CA CYS A 349 12.47 -2.70 -6.42
C CYS A 349 12.94 -2.18 -5.05
N LEU A 350 13.39 -3.06 -4.15
CA LEU A 350 13.91 -2.66 -2.84
C LEU A 350 15.18 -1.81 -2.98
N ALA A 351 16.10 -2.20 -3.87
CA ALA A 351 17.28 -1.41 -4.19
C ALA A 351 16.90 -0.05 -4.79
N GLY A 352 15.96 -0.01 -5.75
CA GLY A 352 15.45 1.22 -6.33
C GLY A 352 14.81 2.16 -5.30
N LEU A 353 14.05 1.61 -4.36
CA LEU A 353 13.45 2.35 -3.25
C LEU A 353 14.52 2.98 -2.34
N LEU A 354 15.57 2.23 -2.01
CA LEU A 354 16.71 2.76 -1.23
C LEU A 354 17.43 3.88 -1.98
N VAL A 355 17.61 3.77 -3.30
CA VAL A 355 18.19 4.85 -4.13
C VAL A 355 17.31 6.11 -4.11
N VAL A 356 15.98 5.97 -4.17
CA VAL A 356 15.04 7.10 -4.03
C VAL A 356 15.24 7.80 -2.67
N LEU A 357 15.32 7.03 -1.58
CA LEU A 357 15.48 7.54 -0.21
C LEU A 357 16.85 8.18 0.04
N LEU A 358 17.93 7.58 -0.47
CA LEU A 358 19.30 8.07 -0.31
C LEU A 358 19.58 9.32 -1.16
N SER A 359 18.82 9.56 -2.22
CA SER A 359 18.86 10.80 -2.99
C SER A 359 18.36 12.04 -2.20
N SER A 360 17.86 11.81 -0.97
CA SER A 360 17.88 12.64 0.25
C SER A 360 19.09 13.51 0.57
N PRO A 361 19.25 14.85 0.29
CA PRO A 361 20.13 15.57 1.20
C PRO A 361 19.45 15.50 2.56
N ARG A 362 20.21 15.07 3.55
CA ARG A 362 19.77 15.25 4.94
C ARG A 362 19.53 16.74 5.07
N ILE A 363 18.32 17.13 5.46
CA ILE A 363 18.13 18.47 6.00
C ILE A 363 19.08 18.48 7.18
N SER A 364 20.23 19.14 7.03
CA SER A 364 21.15 19.32 8.13
C SER A 364 20.31 19.99 9.19
N SER A 365 19.98 19.25 10.24
CA SER A 365 19.55 19.82 11.49
C SER A 365 20.76 20.53 12.08
N THR A 366 21.24 21.57 11.40
CA THR A 366 21.95 22.66 12.06
C THR A 366 20.91 23.25 12.99
N LEU A 367 20.84 22.62 14.16
CA LEU A 367 20.57 23.21 15.46
C LEU A 367 20.18 24.68 15.29
N VAL A 368 18.88 24.91 15.08
CA VAL A 368 18.28 26.02 15.80
C VAL A 368 18.37 25.52 17.24
N GLU A 369 19.49 25.79 17.91
CA GLU A 369 19.50 25.79 19.35
C GLU A 369 18.26 26.59 19.74
N PRO A 370 17.36 26.03 20.56
CA PRO A 370 16.36 26.86 21.20
C PRO A 370 17.16 27.97 21.86
N SER A 371 17.01 29.21 21.39
CA SER A 371 17.54 30.35 22.11
C SER A 371 16.76 30.38 23.42
N ASP A 372 17.27 29.67 24.41
CA ASP A 372 16.88 29.72 25.82
C ASP A 372 17.26 31.08 26.42
N THR A 373 17.21 32.16 25.64
CA THR A 373 16.97 33.51 26.13
C THR A 373 15.54 33.56 26.65
N VAL A 374 15.34 32.92 27.80
CA VAL A 374 14.37 33.33 28.81
C VAL A 374 14.69 34.79 29.07
N VAL A 375 13.97 35.69 28.40
CA VAL A 375 13.93 37.09 28.79
C VAL A 375 13.21 37.10 30.13
N ALA A 376 13.98 37.18 31.21
CA ALA A 376 13.44 37.45 32.53
C ALA A 376 12.64 38.77 32.45
N PRO A 377 11.41 38.82 32.99
CA PRO A 377 10.67 40.07 33.06
C PRO A 377 11.47 41.07 33.89
N SER A 378 11.78 42.23 33.32
CA SER A 378 12.37 43.36 34.03
C SER A 378 11.34 43.96 34.98
N ALA A 379 11.72 43.99 36.27
CA ALA A 379 11.22 44.73 37.44
C ALA A 379 9.83 45.39 37.38
#